data_AF-S4WDE0-F1
#
_entry.id   AF-S4WDE0-F1
#
_cell.length_a   1.000
_cell.length_b   1.000
_cell.length_c   1.000
_cell.angle_alpha   90.00
_cell.angle_beta   90.00
_cell.angle_gamma   90.00
#
_symmetry.space_group_name_H-M   'P 1'
#
loop_
_entity.id
_entity.type
_entity.pdbx_description
1 polymer ?
#
loop_
_entity_poly.entity_id
_entity_poly.type
_entity_poly.pdbx_seq_one_letter_code
_entity_poly.pdbx_strand_id
1 'polypeptide(L)'
;KWNPKMAPYISAKRKGIHITNLIKTARFLSEACNLVFDAASRGKQFLIVGTKKKTANSVACAAIKARCHCVNKKWLDGTLTNWSTTERRLHQFRDLKIEQKMGRFKRLPKRDEAVIKRQLSRLQTYLGGIKYMTGLPDIVIIIDQHEEYTALQECITLGIPTIC
;
A
#
# COMPACT_ATOMS: atom_id res chain seq x y z
N LYS A 1 7.12 -20.94 -5.72
CA LYS A 1 8.25 -21.89 -5.53
C LYS A 1 8.66 -21.84 -4.05
N TRP A 2 9.14 -22.94 -3.46
CA TRP A 2 9.56 -22.97 -2.04
C TRP A 2 10.84 -22.15 -1.83
N ASN A 3 10.97 -21.52 -0.66
CA ASN A 3 12.21 -20.89 -0.19
C ASN A 3 12.78 -21.71 1.00
N PRO A 4 14.02 -22.23 0.94
CA PRO A 4 14.64 -23.00 2.03
C PRO A 4 14.66 -22.31 3.39
N LYS A 5 14.73 -20.97 3.41
CA LYS A 5 14.68 -20.19 4.66
C LYS A 5 13.32 -20.30 5.38
N MET A 6 12.27 -20.76 4.68
CA MET A 6 10.95 -20.99 5.27
C MET A 6 10.82 -22.35 5.94
N ALA A 7 11.83 -23.24 5.86
CA ALA A 7 11.78 -24.57 6.46
C ALA A 7 11.35 -24.56 7.95
N PRO A 8 11.81 -23.62 8.81
CA PRO A 8 11.37 -23.56 10.21
C PRO A 8 9.87 -23.27 10.39
N TYR A 9 9.19 -22.68 9.41
CA TYR A 9 7.78 -22.29 9.48
C TYR A 9 6.84 -23.33 8.84
N ILE A 10 7.39 -24.42 8.31
CA ILE A 10 6.65 -25.48 7.63
C ILE A 10 6.52 -26.66 8.59
N SER A 11 5.29 -27.17 8.76
CA SER A 11 5.00 -28.29 9.64
C SER A 11 5.13 -29.64 8.92
N ALA A 12 4.62 -29.73 7.69
CA ALA A 12 4.60 -30.96 6.92
C ALA A 12 4.55 -30.69 5.41
N LYS A 13 4.72 -31.74 4.60
CA LYS A 13 4.55 -31.72 3.15
C LYS A 13 3.61 -32.84 2.74
N ARG A 14 2.53 -32.52 2.01
CA ARG A 14 1.56 -33.51 1.51
C ARG A 14 1.32 -33.28 0.02
N LYS A 15 1.47 -34.33 -0.79
CA LYS A 15 1.29 -34.27 -2.26
C LYS A 15 2.05 -33.10 -2.94
N GLY A 16 3.27 -32.82 -2.48
CA GLY A 16 4.09 -31.73 -3.03
C GLY A 16 3.74 -30.32 -2.51
N ILE A 17 2.67 -30.17 -1.72
CA ILE A 17 2.25 -28.90 -1.10
C ILE A 17 2.79 -28.84 0.32
N HIS A 18 3.37 -27.70 0.69
CA HIS A 18 3.89 -27.45 2.02
C HIS A 18 2.79 -26.89 2.92
N ILE A 19 2.67 -27.45 4.12
CA ILE A 19 1.70 -27.06 5.12
C ILE A 19 2.41 -26.15 6.13
N THR A 20 1.85 -24.97 6.36
CA THR A 20 2.39 -23.99 7.32
C THR A 20 2.08 -24.39 8.75
N ASN A 21 2.99 -24.06 9.67
CA ASN A 21 2.78 -24.31 11.10
C ASN A 21 1.84 -23.26 11.71
N LEU A 22 0.61 -23.66 11.99
CA LEU A 22 -0.43 -22.77 12.53
C LEU A 22 -0.14 -22.28 13.96
N ILE A 23 0.59 -23.04 14.78
CA ILE A 23 0.98 -22.61 16.14
C ILE A 23 1.91 -21.42 16.04
N LYS A 24 2.90 -21.49 15.14
CA LYS A 24 3.80 -20.36 14.85
C LYS A 24 3.03 -19.19 14.26
N THR A 25 2.13 -19.43 13.31
CA THR A 25 1.27 -18.38 12.73
C THR A 25 0.46 -17.65 13.79
N ALA A 26 -0.20 -18.37 14.71
CA ALA A 26 -1.01 -17.77 15.76
C ALA A 26 -0.18 -16.90 16.71
N ARG A 27 1.03 -17.36 17.08
CA ARG A 27 1.97 -16.58 17.89
C ARG A 27 2.38 -15.28 17.20
N PHE A 28 2.90 -15.36 15.96
CA PHE A 28 3.34 -14.17 15.24
C PHE A 28 2.19 -13.21 14.93
N LEU A 29 1.00 -13.74 14.68
CA LEU A 29 -0.19 -12.92 14.49
C LEU A 29 -0.55 -12.14 15.76
N SER A 30 -0.48 -12.78 16.93
CA SER A 30 -0.71 -12.11 18.22
C SER A 30 0.34 -11.02 18.48
N GLU A 31 1.62 -11.31 18.25
CA GLU A 31 2.70 -10.34 18.40
C GLU A 31 2.51 -9.13 17.45
N ALA A 32 2.16 -9.39 16.19
CA ALA A 32 1.88 -8.34 15.20
C ALA A 32 0.66 -7.49 15.58
N CYS A 33 -0.43 -8.11 16.03
CA CYS A 33 -1.63 -7.40 16.49
C CYS A 33 -1.32 -6.50 17.69
N ASN A 34 -0.53 -6.98 18.65
CA ASN A 34 -0.12 -6.18 19.81
C ASN A 34 0.72 -4.97 19.41
N LEU A 35 1.66 -5.14 18.47
CA LEU A 35 2.47 -4.04 17.94
C LEU A 35 1.60 -3.01 17.21
N VAL A 36 0.69 -3.47 16.34
CA VAL A 36 -0.25 -2.59 15.62
C VAL A 36 -1.15 -1.84 16.60
N PHE A 37 -1.61 -2.50 17.66
CA PHE A 37 -2.45 -1.88 18.69
C PHE A 37 -1.70 -0.76 19.44
N ASP A 38 -0.47 -1.00 19.89
CA ASP A 38 0.37 0.00 20.56
C ASP A 38 0.77 1.15 19.61
N ALA A 39 1.04 0.85 18.34
CA ALA A 39 1.31 1.88 17.36
C ALA A 39 0.08 2.76 17.08
N ALA A 40 -1.11 2.16 17.00
CA ALA A 40 -2.36 2.86 16.76
C ALA A 40 -2.75 3.74 17.98
N SER A 41 -2.54 3.26 19.21
CA SER A 41 -2.79 4.04 20.42
C SER A 41 -1.91 5.30 20.51
N ARG A 42 -0.71 5.24 19.92
CA ARG A 42 0.22 6.37 19.79
C ARG A 42 -0.07 7.28 18.59
N GLY A 43 -1.11 7.00 17.81
CA GLY A 43 -1.52 7.82 16.66
C GLY A 43 -0.63 7.68 15.42
N LYS A 44 0.17 6.61 15.33
CA LYS A 44 1.05 6.35 14.18
C LYS A 44 0.27 6.11 12.89
N GLN A 45 0.91 6.40 11.76
CA GLN A 45 0.32 6.24 10.44
C GLN A 45 0.62 4.87 9.83
N PHE A 46 -0.41 4.25 9.24
CA PHE A 46 -0.34 2.92 8.64
C PHE A 46 -0.55 2.96 7.14
N LEU A 47 0.25 2.18 6.41
CA LEU A 47 0.10 1.94 4.98
C LEU A 47 -0.08 0.45 4.70
N ILE A 48 -1.17 0.08 4.02
CA ILE A 48 -1.43 -1.31 3.61
C ILE A 48 -1.15 -1.46 2.11
N VAL A 49 -0.26 -2.38 1.74
CA VAL A 49 0.17 -2.63 0.36
C VAL A 49 -0.25 -4.01 -0.09
N GLY A 50 -0.90 -4.09 -1.25
CA GLY A 50 -1.17 -5.36 -1.92
C GLY A 50 -1.85 -5.15 -3.27
N THR A 51 -1.11 -5.35 -4.36
CA THR A 51 -1.56 -5.02 -5.72
C THR A 51 -2.15 -6.20 -6.48
N LYS A 52 -2.00 -7.42 -5.96
CA LYS A 52 -2.52 -8.64 -6.58
C LYS A 52 -4.04 -8.55 -6.77
N LYS A 53 -4.54 -8.88 -7.96
CA LYS A 53 -5.97 -8.75 -8.31
C LYS A 53 -6.93 -9.38 -7.29
N LYS A 54 -6.54 -10.50 -6.68
CA LYS A 54 -7.33 -11.21 -5.67
C LYS A 54 -7.39 -10.49 -4.32
N THR A 55 -6.36 -9.73 -3.96
CA THR A 55 -6.23 -9.08 -2.64
C THR A 55 -6.53 -7.58 -2.71
N ALA A 56 -6.38 -6.95 -3.87
CA ALA A 56 -6.57 -5.52 -4.08
C ALA A 56 -7.90 -4.97 -3.54
N ASN A 57 -9.00 -5.72 -3.74
CA ASN A 57 -10.32 -5.31 -3.23
C ASN A 57 -10.40 -5.43 -1.70
N SER A 58 -9.85 -6.50 -1.14
CA SER A 58 -9.80 -6.71 0.31
C SER A 58 -8.93 -5.66 1.00
N VAL A 59 -7.79 -5.28 0.40
CA VAL A 59 -6.91 -4.22 0.89
C VAL A 59 -7.63 -2.88 0.94
N ALA A 60 -8.30 -2.50 -0.15
CA ALA A 60 -9.06 -1.25 -0.17
C ALA A 60 -10.18 -1.23 0.87
N CYS A 61 -10.93 -2.33 1.00
CA CYS A 61 -11.99 -2.46 1.99
C CYS A 61 -11.44 -2.39 3.42
N ALA A 62 -10.34 -3.08 3.70
CA ALA A 62 -9.67 -3.06 5.01
C ALA A 62 -9.17 -1.66 5.36
N ALA A 63 -8.52 -0.97 4.43
CA ALA A 63 -8.02 0.38 4.64
C ALA A 63 -9.14 1.38 4.91
N ILE A 64 -10.28 1.27 4.20
CA ILE A 64 -11.46 2.12 4.46
C ILE A 64 -12.03 1.84 5.86
N LYS A 65 -12.18 0.57 6.24
CA LYS A 65 -12.70 0.17 7.56
C LYS A 65 -11.78 0.64 8.69
N ALA A 66 -10.47 0.49 8.52
CA ALA A 66 -9.45 0.88 9.49
C ALA A 66 -9.11 2.38 9.45
N ARG A 67 -9.62 3.12 8.46
CA ARG A 67 -9.26 4.53 8.18
C ARG A 67 -7.75 4.75 7.98
N CYS A 68 -7.09 3.79 7.33
CA CYS A 68 -5.66 3.83 7.01
C CYS A 68 -5.43 4.08 5.51
N HIS A 69 -4.16 4.30 5.15
CA HIS A 69 -3.76 4.48 3.75
C HIS A 69 -3.52 3.13 3.08
N CYS A 70 -3.68 3.07 1.75
CA CYS A 70 -3.39 1.84 1.02
C CYS A 70 -2.89 2.03 -0.40
N VAL A 71 -2.23 0.99 -0.91
CA VAL A 71 -1.86 0.82 -2.32
C VAL A 71 -2.38 -0.53 -2.81
N ASN A 72 -3.36 -0.50 -3.70
CA ASN A 72 -4.06 -1.70 -4.18
C ASN A 72 -3.98 -1.94 -5.69
N LYS A 73 -3.28 -1.08 -6.44
CA LYS A 73 -3.21 -1.17 -7.92
C LYS A 73 -1.82 -1.47 -8.43
N LYS A 74 -0.88 -0.57 -8.18
CA LYS A 74 0.53 -0.74 -8.53
C LYS A 74 1.36 0.08 -7.55
N TRP A 75 2.39 -0.53 -6.99
CA TRP A 75 3.43 0.20 -6.28
C TRP A 75 4.28 0.97 -7.27
N LEU A 76 4.46 2.27 -7.03
CA LEU A 76 5.37 3.08 -7.84
C LEU A 76 6.72 3.11 -7.15
N ASP A 77 7.76 2.72 -7.85
CA ASP A 77 9.10 2.71 -7.27
C ASP A 77 9.51 4.14 -6.85
N GLY A 78 10.08 4.26 -5.65
CA GLY A 78 10.41 5.53 -5.03
C GLY A 78 9.24 6.20 -4.32
N THR A 79 8.13 5.50 -4.07
CA THR A 79 6.98 6.08 -3.35
C THR A 79 7.40 6.58 -1.97
N LEU A 80 8.21 5.82 -1.25
CA LEU A 80 8.71 6.17 0.09
C LEU A 80 10.10 6.79 0.03
N THR A 81 11.04 6.20 -0.72
CA THR A 81 12.44 6.68 -0.74
C THR A 81 12.61 8.03 -1.43
N ASN A 82 11.73 8.39 -2.36
CA ASN A 82 11.68 9.70 -3.00
C ASN A 82 10.40 10.46 -2.64
N TRP A 83 10.18 10.62 -1.33
CA TRP A 83 8.96 11.22 -0.79
C TRP A 83 8.67 12.62 -1.34
N SER A 84 9.67 13.48 -1.52
CA SER A 84 9.48 14.83 -2.05
C SER A 84 8.84 14.84 -3.46
N THR A 85 9.19 13.86 -4.30
CA THR A 85 8.57 13.71 -5.63
C THR A 85 7.15 13.16 -5.51
N THR A 86 6.92 12.22 -4.61
CA THR A 86 5.59 11.65 -4.32
C THR A 86 4.64 12.72 -3.79
N GLU A 87 5.09 13.52 -2.82
CA GLU A 87 4.38 14.64 -2.23
C GLU A 87 3.98 15.67 -3.29
N ARG A 88 4.90 16.08 -4.16
CA ARG A 88 4.58 16.97 -5.29
C ARG A 88 3.48 16.41 -6.18
N ARG A 89 3.50 15.09 -6.47
CA ARG A 89 2.44 14.44 -7.26
C ARG A 89 1.11 14.37 -6.50
N LEU A 90 1.14 14.21 -5.18
CA LEU A 90 -0.05 14.27 -4.32
C LEU A 90 -0.67 15.67 -4.32
N HIS A 91 0.14 16.73 -4.25
CA HIS A 91 -0.33 18.11 -4.40
C HIS A 91 -0.99 18.34 -5.77
N GLN A 92 -0.31 18.00 -6.86
CA GLN A 92 -0.88 18.08 -8.21
C GLN A 92 -2.20 17.32 -8.32
N PHE A 93 -2.29 16.14 -7.71
CA PHE A 93 -3.52 15.36 -7.70
C PHE A 93 -4.66 16.05 -6.93
N ARG A 94 -4.37 16.68 -5.79
CA ARG A 94 -5.34 17.46 -5.01
C ARG A 94 -5.84 18.66 -5.82
N ASP A 95 -4.93 19.40 -6.46
CA ASP A 95 -5.26 20.58 -7.26
C ASP A 95 -6.17 20.22 -8.43
N LEU A 96 -5.80 19.20 -9.22
CA LEU A 96 -6.63 18.72 -10.33
C LEU A 96 -8.02 18.26 -9.88
N LYS A 97 -8.13 17.69 -8.67
CA LYS A 97 -9.42 17.27 -8.10
C LYS A 97 -10.28 18.46 -7.69
N ILE A 98 -9.67 19.55 -7.22
CA ILE A 98 -10.36 20.80 -6.91
C ILE A 98 -10.83 21.47 -8.20
N GLU A 99 -9.97 21.57 -9.22
CA GLU A 99 -10.32 22.12 -10.53
C GLU A 99 -11.47 21.36 -11.22
N GLN A 100 -11.45 20.02 -11.10
CA GLN A 100 -12.53 19.17 -11.58
C GLN A 100 -13.87 19.52 -10.90
N LYS A 101 -13.87 19.67 -9.57
CA LYS A 101 -15.07 20.03 -8.79
C LYS A 101 -15.58 21.43 -9.12
N MET A 102 -14.68 22.39 -9.36
CA MET A 102 -15.03 23.75 -9.76
C MET A 102 -15.50 23.86 -11.22
N GLY A 103 -15.46 22.76 -11.99
CA GLY A 103 -15.91 22.76 -13.39
C GLY A 103 -14.98 23.50 -14.35
N ARG A 104 -13.74 23.82 -13.95
CA ARG A 104 -12.77 24.55 -14.80
C ARG A 104 -12.48 23.81 -16.10
N PHE A 105 -12.51 22.48 -16.09
CA PHE A 105 -12.22 21.67 -17.28
C PHE A 105 -13.19 21.90 -18.44
N LYS A 106 -14.43 22.32 -18.17
CA LYS A 106 -15.43 22.59 -19.21
C LYS A 106 -15.12 23.84 -20.05
N ARG A 107 -14.21 24.69 -19.57
CA ARG A 107 -13.76 25.91 -20.28
C ARG A 107 -12.61 25.63 -21.24
N LEU A 108 -12.05 24.42 -21.21
CA LEU A 108 -10.91 24.03 -22.04
C LEU A 108 -11.38 23.40 -23.36
N PRO A 109 -10.53 23.40 -24.40
CA PRO A 109 -10.76 22.61 -25.60
C PRO A 109 -10.97 21.13 -25.27
N LYS A 110 -11.83 20.44 -26.01
CA LYS A 110 -12.16 19.01 -25.79
C LYS A 110 -10.92 18.11 -25.73
N ARG A 111 -9.88 18.45 -26.52
CA ARG A 111 -8.60 17.73 -26.53
C ARG A 111 -7.90 17.83 -25.17
N ASP A 112 -7.77 19.04 -24.64
CA ASP A 112 -7.06 19.32 -23.38
C ASP A 112 -7.85 18.79 -22.18
N GLU A 113 -9.18 18.93 -22.22
CA GLU A 113 -10.08 18.30 -21.24
C GLU A 113 -9.85 16.78 -21.17
N ALA A 114 -9.76 16.11 -22.33
CA ALA A 114 -9.52 14.67 -22.38
C ALA A 114 -8.14 14.28 -21.82
N VAL A 115 -7.10 15.07 -22.08
CA VAL A 115 -5.75 14.86 -21.52
C VAL A 115 -5.77 14.96 -20.00
N ILE A 116 -6.36 16.02 -19.46
CA ILE A 116 -6.43 16.23 -18.01
C ILE A 116 -7.27 15.14 -17.33
N LYS A 117 -8.40 14.73 -17.92
CA LYS A 117 -9.21 13.62 -17.41
C LYS A 117 -8.43 12.29 -17.37
N ARG A 118 -7.62 12.01 -18.38
CA ARG A 118 -6.74 10.82 -18.40
C ARG A 118 -5.67 10.90 -17.31
N GLN A 119 -5.05 12.06 -17.14
CA GLN A 119 -4.07 12.28 -16.07
C GLN A 119 -4.70 12.10 -14.68
N LEU A 120 -5.86 12.70 -14.44
CA LEU A 120 -6.59 12.58 -13.18
C LEU A 120 -6.99 11.13 -12.89
N SER A 121 -7.48 10.39 -13.89
CA SER A 121 -7.80 8.97 -13.76
C SER A 121 -6.58 8.13 -13.37
N ARG A 122 -5.42 8.41 -14.02
CA ARG A 122 -4.16 7.76 -13.71
C ARG A 122 -3.70 8.04 -12.27
N LEU A 123 -3.73 9.30 -11.84
CA LEU A 123 -3.35 9.69 -10.48
C LEU A 123 -4.33 9.10 -9.44
N GLN A 124 -5.63 9.13 -9.70
CA GLN A 124 -6.65 8.54 -8.82
C GLN A 124 -6.48 7.01 -8.67
N THR A 125 -5.99 6.33 -9.70
CA THR A 125 -5.72 4.90 -9.69
C THR A 125 -4.53 4.53 -8.80
N TYR A 126 -3.43 5.32 -8.85
CA TYR A 126 -2.19 4.98 -8.13
C TYR A 126 -2.06 5.68 -6.78
N LEU A 127 -2.41 6.96 -6.69
CA LEU A 127 -2.26 7.78 -5.48
C LEU A 127 -3.55 7.88 -4.67
N GLY A 128 -4.65 7.31 -5.16
CA GLY A 128 -5.96 7.44 -4.54
C GLY A 128 -6.03 6.96 -3.09
N GLY A 129 -5.31 5.91 -2.75
CA GLY A 129 -5.27 5.33 -1.40
C GLY A 129 -4.24 5.97 -0.45
N ILE A 130 -3.32 6.78 -0.98
CA ILE A 130 -2.34 7.54 -0.18
C ILE A 130 -2.57 9.06 -0.25
N LYS A 131 -3.69 9.50 -0.86
CA LYS A 131 -4.03 10.91 -1.07
C LYS A 131 -4.07 11.78 0.20
N TYR A 132 -4.28 11.15 1.35
CA TYR A 132 -4.38 11.81 2.65
C TYR A 132 -3.09 11.70 3.46
N MET A 133 -2.07 11.00 2.95
CA MET A 133 -0.75 11.01 3.57
C MET A 133 -0.14 12.41 3.44
N THR A 134 0.44 12.89 4.54
CA THR A 134 1.19 14.15 4.62
C THR A 134 2.67 13.91 4.87
N GLY A 135 3.04 12.71 5.32
CA GLY A 135 4.42 12.30 5.54
C GLY A 135 4.60 10.80 5.30
N LEU A 136 5.80 10.32 5.60
CA LEU A 136 6.12 8.89 5.55
C LEU A 136 5.27 8.10 6.55
N PRO A 137 4.88 6.87 6.23
CA PRO A 137 4.16 6.00 7.15
C PRO A 137 5.13 5.47 8.22
N ASP A 138 4.63 5.31 9.44
CA ASP A 138 5.42 4.73 10.53
C ASP A 138 5.46 3.20 10.47
N ILE A 139 4.42 2.58 9.91
CA ILE A 139 4.28 1.13 9.78
C ILE A 139 3.69 0.79 8.42
N VAL A 140 4.27 -0.22 7.76
CA VAL A 140 3.79 -0.74 6.49
C VAL A 140 3.37 -2.20 6.65
N ILE A 141 2.17 -2.52 6.21
CA ILE A 141 1.64 -3.89 6.17
C ILE A 141 1.63 -4.32 4.70
N ILE A 142 2.38 -5.36 4.35
CA ILE A 142 2.56 -5.80 2.97
C ILE A 142 1.93 -7.18 2.80
N ILE A 143 1.12 -7.34 1.76
CA ILE A 143 0.55 -8.63 1.36
C ILE A 143 1.33 -9.14 0.17
N ASP A 144 1.85 -10.36 0.28
CA ASP A 144 2.65 -11.03 -0.76
C ASP A 144 3.98 -10.30 -1.05
N GLN A 145 4.94 -10.45 -0.13
CA GLN A 145 6.28 -9.86 -0.22
C GLN A 145 7.05 -10.18 -1.50
N HIS A 146 6.68 -11.24 -2.23
CA HIS A 146 7.36 -11.61 -3.46
C HIS A 146 6.94 -10.70 -4.63
N GLU A 147 5.65 -10.37 -4.70
CA GLU A 147 5.12 -9.43 -5.70
C GLU A 147 5.49 -7.99 -5.33
N GLU A 148 5.46 -7.65 -4.03
CA GLU A 148 5.71 -6.30 -3.52
C GLU A 148 7.17 -6.12 -3.03
N TYR A 149 8.13 -6.76 -3.70
CA TYR A 149 9.53 -6.73 -3.29
C TYR A 149 10.10 -5.30 -3.22
N THR A 150 9.75 -4.43 -4.18
CA THR A 150 10.23 -3.04 -4.17
C THR A 150 9.72 -2.25 -2.96
N ALA A 151 8.45 -2.45 -2.58
CA ALA A 151 7.89 -1.81 -1.39
C ALA A 151 8.63 -2.25 -0.12
N LEU A 152 8.96 -3.54 -0.02
CA LEU A 152 9.76 -4.08 1.07
C LEU A 152 11.17 -3.49 1.11
N GLN A 153 11.84 -3.38 -0.05
CA GLN A 153 13.18 -2.77 -0.14
C GLN A 153 13.19 -1.29 0.27
N GLU A 154 12.19 -0.52 -0.15
CA GLU A 154 12.05 0.87 0.26
C GLU A 154 11.84 1.00 1.78
N CYS A 155 11.02 0.14 2.37
CA CYS A 155 10.82 0.13 3.83
C CYS A 155 12.11 -0.22 4.58
N ILE A 156 12.86 -1.22 4.11
CA ILE A 156 14.16 -1.60 4.69
C ILE A 156 15.13 -0.43 4.62
N THR A 157 15.21 0.25 3.47
CA THR A 157 16.12 1.39 3.25
C THR A 157 15.83 2.54 4.22
N LEU A 158 14.56 2.78 4.52
CA LEU A 158 14.12 3.85 5.42
C LEU A 158 14.01 3.42 6.89
N GLY A 159 14.24 2.15 7.20
CA GLY A 159 14.09 1.60 8.55
C GLY A 159 12.64 1.57 9.04
N ILE A 160 11.66 1.51 8.13
CA ILE A 160 10.23 1.48 8.48
C ILE A 160 9.83 0.04 8.85
N PRO A 161 9.28 -0.21 10.05
CA PRO A 161 8.76 -1.52 10.43
C PRO A 161 7.74 -2.07 9.44
N THR A 162 7.99 -3.29 8.96
CA THR A 162 7.13 -4.02 8.02
C THR A 162 6.52 -5.27 8.63
N ILE A 163 5.22 -5.47 8.41
CA ILE A 163 4.48 -6.68 8.76
C ILE A 163 4.07 -7.38 7.46
N CYS A 164 4.54 -8.62 7.25
CA CYS A 164 4.39 -9.38 6.00
C CYS A 164 3.94 -10.83 6.26
#